data_AF-S4RNF2-F1
#
_entry.id   AF-S4RNF2-F1
#
_cell.length_a   1.000
_cell.length_b   1.000
_cell.length_c   1.000
_cell.angle_alpha   90.00
_cell.angle_beta   90.00
_cell.angle_gamma   90.00
#
_symmetry.space_group_name_H-M   'P 1'
#
loop_
_entity.id
_entity.type
_entity.pdbx_description
1 polymer ?
#
loop_
_entity_poly.entity_id
_entity_poly.type
_entity_poly.pdbx_seq_one_letter_code
_entity_poly.pdbx_strand_id
1 'polypeptide(L)' 'PLYENQLTALPKGVFDKLPQLTRLYLESNRLSALPDGVFDQLVNLKELLADSRGLSYIPSGT' A
#
# COMPACT_ATOMS: atom_id res chain seq x y z
N PRO A 1 -16.62 10.29 13.41
CA PRO A 1 -15.34 10.49 12.72
C PRO A 1 -14.52 9.19 12.76
N LEU A 2 -14.75 8.32 11.76
CA LEU A 2 -13.93 7.14 11.55
C LEU A 2 -12.57 7.62 10.99
N TYR A 3 -11.49 7.07 11.51
CA TYR A 3 -10.11 7.49 11.27
C TYR A 3 -9.74 7.45 9.78
N GLU A 4 -9.91 8.56 9.06
CA GLU A 4 -9.39 8.70 7.69
C GLU A 4 -7.93 9.13 7.76
N ASN A 5 -7.03 8.29 7.28
CA ASN A 5 -5.68 8.72 6.98
C ASN A 5 -5.72 9.48 5.63
N GLN A 6 -5.02 10.61 5.56
CA GLN A 6 -5.09 11.50 4.40
C GLN A 6 -3.89 11.27 3.45
N LEU A 7 -3.31 10.06 3.44
CA LEU A 7 -2.20 9.79 2.54
C LEU A 7 -2.71 9.86 1.09
N THR A 8 -2.06 10.72 0.31
CA THR A 8 -2.35 10.92 -1.12
C THR A 8 -1.35 10.22 -2.03
N ALA A 9 -0.16 9.92 -1.51
CA ALA A 9 0.87 9.14 -2.20
C ALA A 9 1.70 8.33 -1.18
N LEU A 10 2.34 7.27 -1.66
CA LEU A 10 3.36 6.54 -0.91
C LEU A 10 4.75 6.88 -1.47
N PRO A 11 5.74 7.17 -0.61
CA PRO A 11 7.12 7.30 -1.05
C PRO A 11 7.61 5.99 -1.70
N LYS A 12 8.44 6.11 -2.73
CA LYS A 12 9.09 4.95 -3.35
C LYS A 12 9.95 4.22 -2.32
N GLY A 13 9.80 2.90 -2.25
CA GLY A 13 10.60 2.04 -1.37
C GLY A 13 10.28 2.16 0.12
N VAL A 14 9.13 2.75 0.49
CA VAL A 14 8.72 2.91 1.90
C VAL A 14 8.65 1.58 2.67
N PHE A 15 8.49 0.46 1.96
CA PHE A 15 8.40 -0.87 2.55
C PHE A 15 9.63 -1.76 2.30
N ASP A 16 10.67 -1.26 1.64
CA ASP A 16 11.80 -2.07 1.15
C ASP A 16 12.57 -2.80 2.26
N LYS A 17 12.55 -2.24 3.47
CA LYS A 17 13.26 -2.79 4.64
C LYS A 17 12.37 -3.62 5.56
N LEU A 18 11.17 -3.99 5.09
CA LEU A 18 10.19 -4.75 5.89
C LEU A 18 9.92 -6.15 5.30
N PRO A 19 10.96 -6.97 5.03
CA PRO A 19 10.75 -8.29 4.42
C PRO A 19 9.95 -9.24 5.33
N GLN A 20 9.87 -8.95 6.63
CA GLN A 20 9.12 -9.74 7.62
C GLN A 20 7.65 -9.30 7.75
N LEU A 21 7.21 -8.28 7.02
CA LEU A 21 5.83 -7.81 7.10
C LEU A 21 4.89 -8.88 6.54
N THR A 22 3.89 -9.26 7.33
CA THR A 22 2.90 -10.29 6.93
C THR A 22 1.54 -9.70 6.62
N ARG A 23 1.25 -8.50 7.13
CA ARG A 23 -0.02 -7.80 6.91
C ARG A 23 0.24 -6.31 6.70
N LEU A 24 -0.42 -5.71 5.71
CA LEU A 24 -0.33 -4.29 5.40
C LEU A 24 -1.73 -3.72 5.16
N TYR A 25 -2.08 -2.70 5.95
CA TYR A 25 -3.37 -2.02 5.87
C TYR A 25 -3.13 -0.57 5.43
N LEU A 26 -3.57 -0.25 4.22
CA LEU A 26 -3.54 1.08 3.59
C LEU A 26 -4.96 1.60 3.32
N GLU A 27 -5.97 0.92 3.87
CA GLU A 27 -7.38 1.27 3.68
C GLU A 27 -7.73 2.64 4.24
N SER A 28 -8.84 3.23 3.76
CA SER A 28 -9.32 4.54 4.21
C SER A 28 -8.31 5.69 3.99
N ASN A 29 -7.42 5.54 3.01
CA ASN A 29 -6.57 6.60 2.49
C ASN A 29 -7.18 7.30 1.26
N ARG A 30 -6.45 8.27 0.70
CA ARG A 30 -6.78 9.02 -0.52
C ARG A 30 -5.69 8.83 -1.59
N LEU A 31 -5.02 7.69 -1.57
CA LEU A 31 -4.05 7.27 -2.57
C LEU A 31 -4.75 7.20 -3.93
N SER A 32 -4.22 7.92 -4.91
CA SER A 32 -4.69 7.88 -6.30
C SER A 32 -4.02 6.78 -7.11
N ALA A 33 -2.76 6.47 -6.78
CA ALA A 33 -1.96 5.42 -7.37
C ALA A 33 -0.98 4.85 -6.35
N LEU A 34 -0.51 3.63 -6.61
CA LEU A 34 0.60 3.01 -5.89
C LEU A 34 1.84 3.03 -6.79
N PRO A 35 3.04 3.36 -6.26
CA PRO A 35 4.27 3.27 -7.05
C PRO A 35 4.51 1.84 -7.54
N ASP A 36 5.06 1.70 -8.75
CA ASP A 36 5.46 0.39 -9.27
C ASP A 36 6.48 -0.28 -8.33
N GLY A 37 6.27 -1.57 -8.09
CA GLY A 37 7.13 -2.38 -7.24
C GLY A 37 7.12 -2.00 -5.75
N VAL A 38 6.17 -1.17 -5.29
CA VAL A 38 6.11 -0.71 -3.88
C VAL A 38 6.00 -1.87 -2.87
N PHE A 39 5.62 -3.06 -3.31
CA PHE A 39 5.50 -4.26 -2.48
C PHE A 39 6.54 -5.35 -2.78
N ASP A 40 7.49 -5.14 -3.69
CA ASP A 40 8.42 -6.19 -4.17
C ASP A 40 9.25 -6.83 -3.06
N GLN A 41 9.59 -6.05 -2.04
CA GLN A 41 10.39 -6.53 -0.91
C GLN A 41 9.56 -7.17 0.21
N LEU A 42 8.22 -7.10 0.13
CA LEU A 42 7.31 -7.70 1.10
C LEU A 42 7.09 -9.19 0.82
N VAL A 43 8.19 -9.93 0.72
CA VAL A 43 8.22 -11.36 0.31
C VAL A 43 7.43 -12.30 1.23
N ASN A 44 7.11 -11.87 2.46
CA ASN A 44 6.30 -12.63 3.41
C ASN A 44 4.87 -12.09 3.59
N LEU A 45 4.42 -11.15 2.74
CA LEU A 45 3.09 -10.55 2.85
C LEU A 45 2.01 -11.59 2.54
N LYS A 46 1.03 -11.68 3.43
CA LYS A 46 -0.12 -12.60 3.31
C LYS A 46 -1.44 -11.87 3.20
N GLU A 47 -1.50 -10.64 3.69
CA GLU A 47 -2.72 -9.83 3.72
C GLU A 47 -2.39 -8.39 3.33
N LEU A 48 -3.06 -7.90 2.29
CA LEU A 48 -2.98 -6.51 1.84
C LEU A 48 -4.40 -5.97 1.70
N LEU A 49 -4.75 -4.95 2.49
CA LEU A 49 -5.95 -4.14 2.27
C LEU A 49 -5.52 -2.75 1.82
N ALA A 50 -5.80 -2.40 0.57
CA ALA A 50 -5.39 -1.14 -0.03
C ALA A 50 -6.57 -0.31 -0.55
N ASP A 51 -7.79 -0.56 -0.07
CA ASP A 51 -8.98 0.16 -0.52
C ASP A 51 -8.90 1.65 -0.16
N SER A 52 -8.80 2.50 -1.17
CA SER A 52 -8.61 3.93 -1.04
C SER A 52 -9.59 4.66 -1.95
N ARG A 53 -10.14 5.78 -1.47
CA ARG A 53 -11.23 6.53 -2.12
C ARG A 53 -10.87 7.19 -3.46
N GLY A 54 -9.71 6.91 -4.01
CA GLY A 54 -9.27 7.40 -5.32
C GLY A 54 -8.37 6.44 -6.08
N LEU A 55 -8.23 5.19 -5.62
CA LEU A 55 -7.29 4.26 -6.24
C LEU A 55 -7.86 3.77 -7.58
N SER A 56 -7.31 4.28 -8.67
CA SER A 56 -7.70 3.92 -10.04
C SER A 56 -6.76 2.89 -10.66
N TYR A 57 -5.61 2.65 -10.03
CA TYR A 57 -4.58 1.77 -10.52
C TYR A 57 -3.97 0.97 -9.37
N ILE A 58 -4.05 -0.36 -9.50
CA ILE A 58 -3.35 -1.32 -8.66
C ILE A 58 -2.32 -1.99 -9.58
N PRO A 59 -1.01 -1.89 -9.29
CA PRO A 59 0.00 -2.56 -10.07
C PRO A 59 -0.28 -4.06 -10.06
N SER A 60 -0.32 -4.69 -11.24
CA SER A 60 -0.35 -6.15 -11.36
C SER A 60 1.04 -6.69 -11.02
N GLY A 61 1.32 -6.87 -9.74
CA GLY A 61 2.60 -7.37 -9.24
C GLY A 61 2.42 -8.36 -8.10
N THR A 62 2.70 -9.62 -8.40
CA THR A 62 3.17 -10.67 -7.48
C THR A 62 4.34 -11.37 -8.14
#